data_AF-A0A1V4ZWC4-F1
#
_entry.id   AF-A0A1V4ZWC4-F1
#
_cell.length_a   1.000
_cell.length_b   1.000
_cell.length_c   1.000
_cell.angle_alpha   90.00
_cell.angle_beta   90.00
_cell.angle_gamma   90.00
#
_symmetry.space_group_name_H-M   'P 1'
#
loop_
_entity.id
_entity.type
_entity.pdbx_description
1 polymer ?
#
loop_
_entity_poly.entity_id
_entity_poly.type
_entity_poly.pdbx_seq_one_letter_code
_entity_poly.pdbx_strand_id
1 'polypeptide(L)' 'MEETEKKKCEHCGNSAIGYQGFGCCAEYVCKDHADTMLLGLKPGEKVIAAEYYLERFPETGS' A
#
# COMPACT_ATOMS: atom_id res chain seq x y z
N MET A 1 7.20 -15.46 -14.31
CA MET A 1 5.91 -14.86 -13.93
C MET A 1 6.07 -14.48 -12.49
N GLU A 2 6.41 -13.22 -12.23
CA GLU A 2 6.55 -12.75 -10.86
C GLU A 2 5.13 -12.60 -10.31
N GLU A 3 4.67 -13.63 -9.60
CA GLU A 3 3.50 -13.53 -8.74
C GLU A 3 3.79 -12.38 -7.78
N THR A 4 3.15 -11.24 -7.98
CA THR A 4 3.02 -10.22 -6.93
C THR A 4 2.36 -10.94 -5.77
N GLU A 5 3.19 -11.39 -4.82
CA GLU A 5 2.74 -11.98 -3.57
C GLU A 5 1.80 -10.93 -2.97
N LYS A 6 0.49 -11.20 -3.00
CA LYS A 6 -0.52 -10.28 -2.49
C LYS A 6 -0.22 -10.09 -1.01
N LYS A 7 0.49 -9.00 -0.70
CA LYS A 7 0.85 -8.67 0.67
C LYS A 7 -0.44 -8.49 1.45
N LYS A 8 -0.41 -8.95 2.69
CA LYS A 8 -1.58 -8.90 3.56
C LYS A 8 -1.44 -7.68 4.46
N CYS A 9 -2.58 -7.10 4.81
CA CYS A 9 -2.65 -6.01 5.76
C CYS A 9 -2.21 -6.52 7.13
N GLU A 10 -1.30 -5.80 7.78
CA GLU A 10 -0.75 -6.20 9.08
C GLU A 10 -1.77 -6.03 10.22
N HIS A 11 -2.81 -5.21 10.02
CA HIS A 11 -3.88 -5.01 11.01
C HIS A 11 -4.96 -6.10 10.98
N CYS A 12 -5.40 -6.51 9.79
CA CYS A 12 -6.56 -7.40 9.65
C CYS A 12 -6.32 -8.65 8.79
N GLY A 13 -5.16 -8.78 8.14
CA GLY A 13 -4.82 -9.92 7.30
C GLY A 13 -5.49 -9.95 5.91
N ASN A 14 -6.29 -8.94 5.57
CA ASN A 14 -6.89 -8.78 4.24
C ASN A 14 -5.85 -8.46 3.17
N SER A 15 -6.21 -8.53 1.90
CA SER A 15 -5.34 -8.09 0.80
C SER A 15 -4.93 -6.62 0.99
N ALA A 16 -3.64 -6.38 1.16
CA ALA A 16 -3.09 -5.04 1.18
C ALA A 16 -3.24 -4.43 -0.21
N ILE A 17 -3.69 -3.18 -0.24
CA ILE A 17 -3.84 -2.40 -1.47
C ILE A 17 -2.58 -1.59 -1.75
N GLY A 18 -1.67 -1.55 -0.79
CA GLY A 18 -0.45 -0.78 -0.85
C GLY A 18 0.32 -0.86 0.46
N TYR A 19 1.31 0.00 0.55
CA TYR A 19 2.25 0.11 1.65
C TYR A 19 2.37 1.57 2.06
N GLN A 20 2.32 1.83 3.36
CA GLN A 20 2.50 3.16 3.91
C GLN A 20 3.57 3.13 4.99
N GLY A 21 4.49 4.08 4.93
CA GLY A 21 5.57 4.25 5.89
C GLY A 21 5.69 5.70 6.30
N PHE A 22 5.81 5.94 7.59
CA PHE A 22 6.00 7.26 8.18
C PHE A 22 7.27 7.22 9.02
N GLY A 23 8.33 7.84 8.51
CA GLY A 23 9.66 7.87 9.13
C GLY A 23 10.28 6.49 9.31
N CYS A 24 10.21 5.95 10.53
CA CYS A 24 10.91 4.71 10.92
C CYS A 24 10.06 3.44 10.81
N CYS A 25 8.73 3.58 10.71
CA CYS A 25 7.82 2.45 10.71
C CYS A 25 7.02 2.45 9.41
N ALA A 26 6.81 1.26 8.87
CA ALA A 26 6.08 1.10 7.65
C ALA A 26 5.41 -0.25 7.59
N GLU A 27 4.25 -0.27 6.97
CA GLU A 27 3.27 -1.33 7.12
C GLU A 27 2.44 -1.53 5.85
N TYR A 28 2.04 -2.78 5.64
CA TYR A 28 1.10 -3.12 4.58
C TYR A 28 -0.34 -2.91 5.04
N VAL A 29 -1.13 -2.21 4.22
CA VAL A 29 -2.48 -1.79 4.60
C VAL A 29 -3.50 -2.09 3.51
N CYS A 30 -4.70 -2.52 3.94
CA CYS A 30 -5.84 -2.73 3.05
C CYS A 30 -6.65 -1.43 2.90
N LYS A 31 -7.66 -1.41 2.03
CA LYS A 31 -8.50 -0.23 1.77
C LYS A 31 -9.14 0.39 3.02
N ASP A 32 -9.36 -0.42 4.05
CA ASP A 32 -10.00 0.01 5.29
C ASP A 32 -8.99 0.63 6.28
N HIS A 33 -7.75 0.09 6.33
CA HIS A 33 -6.68 0.57 7.22
C HIS A 33 -5.70 1.52 6.54
N ALA A 34 -5.79 1.68 5.22
CA ALA A 34 -4.94 2.57 4.46
C ALA A 34 -5.28 4.02 4.76
N ASP A 35 -4.25 4.85 4.88
CA ASP A 35 -4.45 6.27 5.04
C ASP A 35 -5.17 6.85 3.82
N THR A 36 -5.98 7.88 4.06
CA THR A 36 -6.69 8.63 3.01
C THR A 36 -5.75 9.09 1.89
N MET A 37 -4.49 9.39 2.19
CA MET A 37 -3.50 9.73 1.16
C MET A 37 -3.23 8.56 0.22
N LEU A 38 -3.00 7.35 0.74
CA LEU A 38 -2.82 6.14 -0.05
C LEU A 38 -4.10 5.80 -0.83
N LEU A 39 -5.27 6.03 -0.23
CA LEU A 39 -6.58 5.86 -0.87
C LEU A 39 -6.81 6.80 -2.07
N GLY A 40 -6.24 8.00 -2.01
CA GLY A 40 -6.27 8.97 -3.11
C GLY A 40 -5.30 8.66 -4.25
N LEU A 41 -4.30 7.80 -4.03
CA LEU A 41 -3.36 7.39 -5.08
C LEU A 41 -4.03 6.50 -6.12
N LYS A 42 -3.55 6.58 -7.36
CA LYS A 42 -3.96 5.66 -8.41
C LYS A 42 -3.27 4.29 -8.22
N PRO A 43 -3.89 3.18 -8.65
CA PRO A 43 -3.25 1.88 -8.60
C PRO A 43 -1.93 1.89 -9.38
N GLY A 44 -0.83 1.51 -8.74
CA GLY A 44 0.52 1.56 -9.32
C GLY A 44 1.25 2.90 -9.14
N GLU A 45 0.63 3.90 -8.51
CA GLU A 45 1.34 5.12 -8.11
C GLU A 45 2.02 4.99 -6.74
N LYS A 46 3.14 5.70 -6.61
CA LYS A 46 3.87 5.84 -5.37
C LYS A 46 4.28 7.28 -5.13
N VAL A 47 4.15 7.70 -3.89
CA VAL A 47 4.59 9.00 -3.39
C VAL A 47 5.68 8.77 -2.38
N ILE A 48 6.81 9.42 -2.61
CA ILE A 48 7.98 9.34 -1.75
C ILE A 48 8.33 10.77 -1.36
N ALA A 49 8.25 11.05 -0.07
CA ALA A 49 8.69 12.29 0.55
C ALA A 49 9.74 11.98 1.61
N ALA A 50 10.39 13.03 2.13
CA ALA A 50 11.47 12.89 3.11
C ALA A 50 11.05 12.13 4.38
N GLU A 51 9.76 12.22 4.76
CA GLU A 51 9.24 11.66 6.01
C GLU A 51 8.12 10.63 5.81
N TYR A 52 7.60 10.48 4.58
CA TYR A 52 6.54 9.52 4.29
C TYR A 52 6.73 8.83 2.94
N TYR A 53 6.43 7.54 2.92
CA TYR A 53 6.49 6.67 1.76
C TYR A 53 5.13 6.00 1.59
N LEU A 54 4.46 6.23 0.48
CA LEU A 54 3.15 5.68 0.17
C LEU A 54 3.25 5.00 -1.19
N GLU A 55 3.00 3.71 -1.28
CA GLU A 55 3.00 2.97 -2.54
C GLU A 55 1.68 2.23 -2.69
N ARG A 56 0.90 2.56 -3.72
CA ARG A 56 -0.33 1.85 -4.03
C ARG A 56 -0.03 0.77 -5.05
N PHE A 57 -0.38 -0.47 -4.71
CA PHE A 57 -0.16 -1.59 -5.62
C PHE A 57 -1.06 -1.46 -6.85
N PRO A 58 -0.57 -1.87 -8.03
CA PRO A 58 -1.40 -1.96 -9.21
C PRO A 58 -2.51 -2.98 -8.93
N GLU A 59 -3.75 -2.58 -9.19
CA GLU A 59 -4.85 -3.54 -9.26
C GLU A 59 -4.52 -4.42 -10.47
N THR A 60 -4.19 -5.69 -10.23
CA THR A 60 -4.04 -6.69 -11.29
C THR A 60 -5.42 -6.90 -11.90
N GLY A 61 -5.83 -5.96 -12.76
CA GLY A 61 -6.95 -6.06 -13.66
C GLY A 61 -6.52 -6.93 -14.82
N SER A 62 -7.21 -8.06 -14.93
CA SER A 62 -7.18 -9.12 -15.93
C SER A 62 -7.05 -8.68 -17.37
#